data_AF-A0A2V5RKS9-F1
#
_entry.id   AF-A0A2V5RKS9-F1
#
_cell.length_a   1.000
_cell.length_b   1.000
_cell.length_c   1.000
_cell.angle_alpha   90.00
_cell.angle_beta   90.00
_cell.angle_gamma   90.00
#
_symmetry.space_group_name_H-M   'P 1'
#
loop_
_entity.id
_entity.type
_entity.pdbx_description
1 polymer ?
#
loop_
_entity_poly.entity_id
_entity_poly.type
_entity_poly.pdbx_seq_one_letter_code
_entity_poly.pdbx_strand_id
1 'polypeptide(L)' 'MRKLRPALKKISGVKDVRVDLKHERVIVTFDARKTHPPDLHDAILNSGYKPAPVAD' A
#
# COMPACT_ATOMS: atom_id res chain seq x y z
N MET A 1 16.89 -3.30 -7.69
CA MET A 1 16.08 -3.09 -6.47
C MET A 1 14.95 -2.12 -6.76
N ARG A 2 13.71 -2.61 -6.94
CA ARG A 2 12.58 -1.81 -7.42
C ARG A 2 12.04 -0.97 -6.26
N LYS A 3 12.02 0.35 -6.43
CA LYS A 3 11.60 1.31 -5.40
C LYS A 3 10.10 1.14 -5.12
N LEU A 4 9.76 0.61 -3.94
CA LEU A 4 8.39 0.36 -3.47
C LEU A 4 7.56 1.65 -3.28
N ARG A 5 8.19 2.67 -2.72
CA ARG A 5 7.55 3.96 -2.39
C ARG A 5 6.86 4.64 -3.58
N PRO A 6 7.48 4.79 -4.77
CA PRO A 6 6.82 5.43 -5.91
C PRO A 6 5.68 4.60 -6.51
N ALA A 7 5.68 3.27 -6.38
CA ALA A 7 4.59 2.43 -6.91
C ALA A 7 3.31 2.62 -6.09
N LEU A 8 3.41 2.60 -4.76
CA LEU A 8 2.29 2.83 -3.85
C LEU A 8 1.76 4.28 -3.94
N LYS A 9 2.65 5.26 -4.11
CA LYS A 9 2.25 6.67 -4.24
C LYS A 9 1.54 7.01 -5.55
N LYS A 10 1.62 6.12 -6.57
CA LYS A 10 0.87 6.25 -7.83
C LYS A 10 -0.59 5.83 -7.71
N ILE A 11 -0.98 5.13 -6.64
CA ILE A 11 -2.36 4.75 -6.42
C ILE A 11 -3.16 6.00 -6.06
N SER A 12 -4.17 6.32 -6.87
CA SER A 12 -4.99 7.52 -6.70
C SER A 12 -5.70 7.47 -5.35
N GLY A 13 -5.43 8.41 -4.45
CA GLY A 13 -6.02 8.42 -3.10
C GLY A 13 -5.10 7.92 -1.99
N VAL A 14 -3.92 7.38 -2.30
CA VAL A 14 -2.87 7.16 -1.29
C VAL A 14 -2.27 8.50 -0.86
N LYS A 15 -2.41 8.81 0.43
CA LYS A 15 -1.85 10.02 1.04
C LYS A 15 -0.43 9.80 1.54
N ASP A 16 -0.20 8.69 2.24
CA ASP A 16 1.11 8.40 2.83
C ASP A 16 1.42 6.90 2.84
N VAL A 17 2.71 6.57 2.78
CA VAL A 17 3.20 5.19 2.77
C VAL A 17 4.38 5.09 3.72
N ARG A 18 4.18 4.35 4.81
CA ARG A 18 5.22 4.04 5.79
C ARG A 18 5.63 2.59 5.66
N VAL A 19 6.93 2.34 5.62
CA VAL A 19 7.49 0.99 5.56
C VAL A 19 8.19 0.75 6.88
N ASP A 20 7.67 -0.20 7.65
CA ASP A 20 8.29 -0.70 8.85
C ASP A 20 9.13 -1.93 8.48
N LEU A 21 10.43 -1.70 8.26
CA LEU A 21 11.38 -2.75 7.95
C LEU A 21 11.67 -3.67 9.15
N LYS A 22 11.39 -3.22 10.38
CA LYS A 22 11.65 -4.00 11.60
C LYS A 22 10.68 -5.17 11.73
N HIS A 23 9.43 -4.95 11.34
CA HIS A 23 8.38 -5.97 11.35
C HIS A 23 7.98 -6.45 9.95
N GLU A 24 8.69 -5.98 8.91
CA GLU A 24 8.37 -6.23 7.50
C GLU A 24 6.92 -5.84 7.12
N ARG A 25 6.39 -4.77 7.75
CA ARG A 25 5.03 -4.27 7.52
C ARG A 25 5.03 -2.99 6.69
N VAL A 26 3.97 -2.79 5.92
CA VAL A 26 3.74 -1.53 5.18
C VAL A 26 2.42 -0.95 5.63
N ILE A 27 2.44 0.28 6.12
CA ILE A 27 1.28 1.03 6.54
C ILE A 27 0.97 2.06 5.45
N VAL A 28 -0.22 1.96 4.86
CA VAL A 28 -0.67 2.86 3.80
C VAL A 28 -1.84 3.69 4.32
N THR A 29 -1.68 5.00 4.31
CA THR A 29 -2.75 5.94 4.61
C THR A 29 -3.38 6.35 3.29
N PHE A 30 -4.66 6.05 3.10
CA PHE A 30 -5.42 6.40 1.91
C PHE A 30 -6.73 7.11 2.24
N ASP A 31 -7.27 7.84 1.27
CA ASP A 31 -8.57 8.48 1.36
C ASP A 31 -9.65 7.50 0.90
N ALA A 32 -10.44 7.00 1.85
CA ALA A 32 -11.55 6.07 1.59
C ALA A 32 -12.66 6.66 0.69
N ARG A 33 -12.68 7.99 0.47
CA ARG A 33 -13.61 8.63 -0.47
C ARG A 33 -13.11 8.58 -1.92
N LYS A 34 -11.81 8.35 -2.14
CA LYS A 34 -11.16 8.36 -3.46
C LYS A 34 -10.61 7.01 -3.90
N THR A 35 -10.33 6.12 -2.95
CA THR A 35 -9.84 4.77 -3.22
C THR A 35 -10.53 3.77 -2.31
N HIS A 36 -10.86 2.61 -2.86
CA HIS A 36 -11.44 1.51 -2.11
C HIS A 36 -10.36 0.49 -1.68
N PRO A 37 -10.56 -0.18 -0.53
CA PRO A 37 -9.66 -1.23 -0.05
C PRO A 37 -9.29 -2.31 -1.09
N PRO A 38 -10.24 -2.86 -1.90
CA PRO A 38 -9.90 -3.83 -2.95
C PRO A 38 -8.98 -3.28 -4.04
N ASP A 39 -9.18 -2.04 -4.51
CA ASP A 39 -8.31 -1.42 -5.51
C ASP A 39 -6.88 -1.25 -4.98
N LEU A 40 -6.77 -0.88 -3.70
CA LEU A 40 -5.49 -0.77 -3.00
C LEU A 40 -4.82 -2.16 -2.91
N HIS A 41 -5.59 -3.19 -2.57
CA HIS A 41 -5.13 -4.56 -2.46
C HIS A 41 -4.54 -5.07 -3.79
N ASP A 42 -5.25 -4.87 -4.91
CA ASP A 42 -4.77 -5.27 -6.24
C ASP A 42 -3.53 -4.48 -6.69
N ALA A 43 -3.47 -3.19 -6.39
CA ALA A 43 -2.30 -2.38 -6.72
C ALA A 43 -1.06 -2.81 -5.93
N ILE A 44 -1.23 -3.21 -4.66
CA ILE A 44 -0.13 -3.76 -3.83
C ILE A 44 0.31 -5.13 -4.37
N LEU A 45 -0.63 -6.00 -4.72
CA LEU A 45 -0.35 -7.30 -5.36
C LEU A 45 0.45 -7.14 -6.66
N ASN A 46 0.04 -6.24 -7.53
CA ASN A 46 0.75 -5.94 -8.78
C ASN A 46 2.16 -5.35 -8.55
N SER A 47 2.40 -4.74 -7.39
CA SER A 47 3.74 -4.27 -7.02
C SER A 47 4.68 -5.40 -6.57
N GLY A 48 4.16 -6.62 -6.40
CA GLY A 48 4.90 -7.81 -5.95
C GLY A 48 4.89 -8.01 -4.43
N TYR A 49 4.02 -7.28 -3.71
CA TYR A 49 3.86 -7.38 -2.27
C TYR A 49 2.53 -8.05 -1.92
N LYS A 50 2.49 -8.80 -0.82
CA LYS A 50 1.27 -9.44 -0.33
C LYS A 50 0.62 -8.55 0.73
N PRO A 51 -0.44 -7.79 0.40
CA PRO A 51 -1.22 -7.11 1.41
C PRO A 51 -1.90 -8.16 2.31
N ALA A 52 -1.85 -7.95 3.63
CA ALA A 52 -2.64 -8.74 4.55
C ALA A 52 -4.07 -8.18 4.59
N PRO A 53 -5.11 -9.03 4.67
CA PRO A 53 -6.50 -8.57 4.74
C PRO A 53 -6.81 -7.80 6.03
N VAL A 54 -5.99 -7.98 7.08
CA VAL A 54 -6.15 -7.33 8.38
C VAL A 54 -4.77 -7.02 8.95
N ALA A 55 -4.57 -5.80 9.46
CA ALA A 55 -3.46 -5.50 10.36
C ALA A 55 -3.99 -5.69 11.79
N ASP A 56 -3.41 -6.65 12.52
CA ASP A 56 -3.60 -6.81 13.97
C ASP A 56 -2.97 -5.64 14.74
#